data_AF-A0A2A5SPY2-F1
#
_entry.id   AF-A0A2A5SPY2-F1
#
_cell.length_a   1.000
_cell.length_b   1.000
_cell.length_c   1.000
_cell.angle_alpha   90.00
_cell.angle_beta   90.00
_cell.angle_gamma   90.00
#
_symmetry.space_group_name_H-M   'P 1'
#
loop_
_entity.id
_entity.type
_entity.pdbx_description
1 polymer ?
#
loop_
_entity_poly.entity_id
_entity_poly.type
_entity_poly.pdbx_seq_one_letter_code
_entity_poly.pdbx_strand_id
1 'polypeptide(L)'
;MNEGNVITLSDTWQSERTIFYQPKEFIGKSHLQVMKYRNNNFDKYIAWFIISTFRKAILDMRYDYGMKFNRERIKNTKICLPVGDDNKPDFEFMKLLIFSTQKIVIKNVVEWLDKRIQATKQVISK
;
A
#
# COMPACT_ATOMS: atom_id res chain seq x y z
N MET A 1 -15.99 -11.93 12.97
CA MET A 1 -15.61 -11.39 11.65
C MET A 1 -14.67 -10.21 11.90
N ASN A 2 -13.65 -10.00 11.05
CA ASN A 2 -12.77 -8.83 11.18
C ASN A 2 -13.37 -7.64 10.42
N GLU A 3 -13.25 -6.45 10.99
CA GLU A 3 -13.67 -5.18 10.38
C GLU A 3 -12.85 -4.86 9.12
N GLY A 4 -13.46 -4.12 8.18
CA GLY A 4 -12.75 -3.49 7.06
C GLY A 4 -12.00 -2.21 7.46
N ASN A 5 -11.41 -1.54 6.47
CA ASN A 5 -10.57 -0.34 6.64
C ASN A 5 -9.33 -0.59 7.52
N VAL A 6 -8.64 -1.70 7.29
CA VAL A 6 -7.45 -2.12 8.06
C VAL A 6 -6.31 -2.55 7.15
N ILE A 7 -5.10 -2.64 7.69
CA ILE A 7 -3.95 -3.28 7.03
C ILE A 7 -3.83 -4.71 7.55
N THR A 8 -3.56 -5.66 6.67
CA THR A 8 -3.28 -7.05 7.02
C THR A 8 -1.91 -7.46 6.53
N LEU A 9 -1.24 -8.36 7.25
CA LEU A 9 -0.02 -9.00 6.77
C LEU A 9 0.09 -10.46 7.21
N SER A 10 0.89 -11.25 6.48
CA SER A 10 1.24 -12.60 6.88
C SER A 10 2.54 -12.60 7.68
N ASP A 11 2.59 -13.36 8.77
CA ASP A 11 3.79 -13.51 9.61
C ASP A 11 4.69 -14.69 9.24
N THR A 12 4.32 -15.50 8.23
CA THR A 12 5.00 -16.77 7.91
C THR A 12 5.77 -16.82 6.60
N TRP A 13 5.44 -16.00 5.60
CA TRP A 13 6.04 -16.12 4.27
C TRP A 13 6.14 -14.76 3.58
N GLN A 14 7.35 -14.39 3.15
CA GLN A 14 7.65 -13.19 2.36
C GLN A 14 6.84 -11.98 2.84
N SER A 15 7.02 -11.64 4.12
CA SER A 15 6.18 -10.64 4.78
C SER A 15 6.20 -9.28 4.09
N GLU A 16 7.28 -8.93 3.38
CA GLU A 16 7.39 -7.73 2.55
C GLU A 16 6.41 -7.71 1.36
N ARG A 17 5.90 -8.88 0.95
CA ARG A 17 4.93 -9.02 -0.14
C ARG A 17 3.51 -9.23 0.33
N THR A 18 3.29 -9.45 1.63
CA THR A 18 1.98 -9.84 2.15
C THR A 18 1.23 -8.74 2.90
N ILE A 19 1.78 -7.53 2.94
CA ILE A 19 1.11 -6.37 3.58
C ILE A 19 0.09 -5.77 2.62
N PHE A 20 -1.20 -5.81 2.95
CA PHE A 20 -2.30 -5.35 2.09
C PHE A 20 -3.34 -4.54 2.85
N TYR A 21 -4.07 -3.69 2.13
CA TYR A 21 -5.22 -2.97 2.65
C TYR A 21 -6.50 -3.80 2.45
N GLN A 22 -7.31 -3.94 3.49
CA GLN A 22 -8.61 -4.61 3.46
C GLN A 22 -9.73 -3.57 3.51
N PRO A 23 -10.43 -3.29 2.39
CA PRO A 23 -11.48 -2.27 2.34
C PRO A 23 -12.79 -2.73 3.00
N LYS A 24 -13.01 -4.04 3.08
CA LYS A 24 -14.27 -4.66 3.54
C LYS A 24 -13.98 -5.65 4.66
N GLU A 25 -15.02 -6.05 5.37
CA GLU A 25 -14.97 -7.10 6.38
C GLU A 25 -14.49 -8.43 5.78
N PHE A 26 -13.81 -9.23 6.60
CA PHE A 26 -13.21 -10.48 6.14
C PHE A 26 -13.06 -11.50 7.26
N ILE A 27 -12.80 -12.75 6.87
CA ILE A 27 -12.46 -13.84 7.78
C ILE A 27 -10.94 -14.04 7.73
N GLY A 28 -10.28 -13.87 8.87
CA GLY A 28 -8.85 -14.14 9.01
C GLY A 28 -8.56 -15.59 9.38
N LYS A 29 -7.33 -16.05 9.08
CA LYS A 29 -6.77 -17.33 9.55
C LYS A 29 -5.62 -17.07 10.54
N SER A 30 -5.10 -18.13 11.15
CA SER A 30 -4.13 -18.11 12.25
C SER A 30 -2.86 -17.26 12.04
N HIS A 31 -2.41 -17.13 10.78
CA HIS A 31 -1.18 -16.41 10.41
C HIS A 31 -1.44 -15.00 9.87
N LEU A 32 -2.70 -14.57 9.85
CA LEU A 32 -3.07 -13.23 9.41
C LEU A 32 -3.01 -12.26 10.59
N GLN A 33 -2.08 -11.31 10.52
CA GLN A 33 -2.01 -10.21 11.47
C GLN A 33 -2.81 -9.03 10.95
N VAL A 34 -3.60 -8.42 11.84
CA VAL A 34 -4.46 -7.27 11.53
C VAL A 34 -3.92 -6.04 12.25
N MET A 35 -3.55 -5.03 11.48
CA MET A 35 -3.13 -3.72 11.96
C MET A 35 -4.30 -2.74 11.81
N LYS A 36 -4.93 -2.43 12.96
CA LYS A 36 -6.00 -1.43 13.04
C LYS A 36 -5.42 -0.06 13.29
N TYR A 37 -5.97 0.95 12.62
CA TYR A 37 -5.63 2.33 12.89
C TYR A 37 -6.38 2.86 14.11
N ARG A 38 -5.76 3.73 14.90
CA ARG A 38 -6.35 4.24 16.16
C ARG A 38 -7.19 5.51 15.98
N ASN A 39 -7.12 6.15 14.80
CA ASN A 39 -7.76 7.44 14.54
C ASN A 39 -8.80 7.30 13.41
N ASN A 40 -9.85 8.10 13.46
CA ASN A 40 -10.98 8.01 12.53
C ASN A 40 -10.67 8.57 11.13
N ASN A 41 -9.58 9.33 10.97
CA ASN A 41 -9.21 9.94 9.68
C ASN A 41 -8.43 8.99 8.73
N PHE A 42 -8.59 7.68 8.90
CA PHE A 42 -7.89 6.69 8.08
C PHE A 42 -8.64 6.39 6.78
N ASP A 43 -7.99 6.64 5.64
CA ASP A 43 -8.49 6.26 4.33
C ASP A 43 -7.52 5.33 3.58
N LYS A 44 -7.99 4.79 2.45
CA LYS A 44 -7.22 3.86 1.61
C LYS A 44 -5.90 4.44 1.08
N TYR A 45 -5.82 5.76 0.86
CA TYR A 45 -4.62 6.39 0.31
C TYR A 45 -3.53 6.48 1.38
N ILE A 46 -3.91 6.83 2.60
CA ILE A 46 -3.02 6.77 3.78
C ILE A 46 -2.55 5.33 3.99
N ALA A 47 -3.45 4.35 3.90
CA ALA A 47 -3.11 2.93 4.01
C ALA A 47 -2.05 2.52 2.98
N TRP A 48 -2.23 2.89 1.70
CA TRP A 48 -1.29 2.56 0.63
C TRP A 48 0.08 3.21 0.84
N PHE A 49 0.13 4.45 1.30
CA PHE A 49 1.38 5.10 1.67
C PHE A 49 2.09 4.31 2.78
N ILE A 50 1.39 4.02 3.88
CA ILE A 50 1.95 3.26 5.01
C ILE A 50 2.44 1.89 4.55
N ILE A 51 1.66 1.15 3.76
CA ILE A 51 2.06 -0.13 3.20
C ILE A 51 3.37 0.01 2.42
N SER A 52 3.51 1.03 1.57
CA SER A 52 4.74 1.24 0.80
C SER A 52 5.97 1.46 1.70
N THR A 53 5.84 2.29 2.74
CA THR A 53 6.95 2.56 3.69
C THR A 53 7.27 1.34 4.55
N PHE A 54 6.25 0.59 4.94
CA PHE A 54 6.40 -0.64 5.71
C PHE A 54 7.15 -1.69 4.90
N ARG A 55 6.69 -1.98 3.67
CA ARG A 55 7.37 -2.94 2.79
C ARG A 55 8.82 -2.55 2.55
N LYS A 56 9.10 -1.26 2.35
CA LYS A 56 10.48 -0.75 2.22
C LYS A 56 11.30 -1.01 3.49
N ALA A 57 10.75 -0.77 4.67
CA ALA A 57 11.44 -0.94 5.95
C ALA A 57 11.86 -2.40 6.22
N ILE A 58 11.13 -3.37 5.67
CA ILE A 58 11.40 -4.80 5.89
C ILE A 58 11.94 -5.54 4.67
N LEU A 59 12.16 -4.84 3.54
CA LEU A 59 12.55 -5.45 2.26
C LEU A 59 13.83 -6.28 2.38
N ASP A 60 14.84 -5.74 3.06
CA ASP A 60 16.15 -6.37 3.21
C ASP A 60 16.21 -7.40 4.34
N MET A 61 15.14 -7.53 5.14
CA MET A 61 15.08 -8.47 6.27
C MET A 61 14.78 -9.91 5.84
N ARG A 62 14.31 -10.12 4.60
CA ARG A 62 14.12 -11.43 3.96
C ARG A 62 13.38 -12.45 4.83
N TYR A 63 12.23 -12.05 5.39
CA TYR A 63 11.41 -12.92 6.23
C TYR A 63 10.81 -14.10 5.46
N ASP A 64 10.86 -15.29 6.06
CA ASP A 64 10.35 -16.54 5.50
C ASP A 64 9.87 -17.50 6.62
N TYR A 65 9.67 -18.78 6.28
CA TYR A 65 9.24 -19.78 7.25
C TYR A 65 10.24 -20.00 8.40
N GLY A 66 11.55 -19.88 8.13
CA GLY A 66 12.62 -20.02 9.11
C GLY A 66 12.83 -18.74 9.93
N MET A 67 12.73 -17.58 9.28
CA MET A 67 12.80 -16.27 9.92
C MET A 67 11.44 -15.57 9.84
N LYS A 68 10.56 -15.84 10.81
CA LYS A 68 9.20 -15.28 10.82
C LYS A 68 9.17 -13.79 11.13
N PHE A 69 8.24 -13.07 10.51
CA PHE A 69 7.92 -11.70 10.90
C PHE A 69 6.85 -11.69 11.98
N ASN A 70 7.22 -12.19 13.17
CA ASN A 70 6.29 -12.35 14.28
C ASN A 70 5.78 -11.00 14.83
N ARG A 71 4.77 -11.07 15.72
CA ARG A 71 4.14 -9.88 16.31
C ARG A 71 5.11 -8.92 17.00
N GLU A 72 6.16 -9.44 17.62
CA GLU A 72 7.18 -8.62 18.28
C GLU A 72 7.97 -7.81 17.27
N ARG A 73 8.47 -8.46 16.20
CA ARG A 73 9.17 -7.79 15.10
C ARG A 73 8.28 -6.78 14.38
N ILE A 74 7.00 -7.11 14.17
CA ILE A 74 6.00 -6.19 13.61
C ILE A 74 5.90 -4.93 14.48
N LYS A 75 5.72 -5.07 15.79
CA LYS A 75 5.59 -3.94 16.72
C LYS A 75 6.86 -3.07 16.80
N ASN A 76 8.03 -3.69 16.65
CA ASN A 76 9.32 -2.99 16.73
C ASN A 76 9.79 -2.43 15.38
N THR A 77 9.07 -2.68 14.29
CA THR A 77 9.42 -2.16 12.96
C THR A 77 9.18 -0.66 12.92
N LYS A 78 10.26 0.10 12.67
CA LYS A 78 10.19 1.54 12.46
C LYS A 78 9.97 1.82 10.98
N ILE A 79 8.97 2.65 10.68
CA ILE A 79 8.69 3.14 9.34
C ILE A 79 8.90 4.66 9.29
N CYS A 80 9.34 5.17 8.14
CA CYS A 80 9.49 6.61 7.94
C CYS A 80 8.17 7.19 7.42
N LEU A 81 7.62 8.17 8.12
CA LEU A 81 6.42 8.90 7.70
C LEU A 81 6.78 10.38 7.52
N PRO A 82 6.14 11.08 6.57
CA PRO A 82 6.26 12.53 6.46
C PRO A 82 5.67 13.17 7.73
N VAL A 83 6.25 14.28 8.16
CA VAL A 83 5.78 15.06 9.31
C VAL A 83 5.49 16.48 8.88
N GLY A 84 4.44 17.07 9.44
CA GLY A 84 4.13 18.49 9.28
C GLY A 84 4.90 19.35 10.27
N ASP A 85 4.64 20.66 10.24
CA ASP A 85 5.29 21.64 11.11
C ASP A 85 5.03 21.39 12.61
N ASP A 86 3.94 20.71 12.95
CA ASP A 86 3.61 20.32 14.32
C ASP A 86 4.31 19.02 14.78
N ASN A 87 5.24 18.51 13.97
CA ASN A 87 5.98 17.26 14.17
C ASN A 87 5.07 16.02 14.30
N LYS A 88 3.83 16.09 13.79
CA LYS A 88 2.92 14.94 13.67
C LYS A 88 2.91 14.42 12.25
N PRO A 89 2.50 13.14 12.03
CA PRO A 89 2.44 12.60 10.69
C PRO A 89 1.50 13.40 9.77
N ASP A 90 2.00 13.76 8.59
CA ASP A 90 1.25 14.53 7.60
C ASP A 90 0.41 13.61 6.71
N PHE A 91 -0.82 13.32 7.15
CA PHE A 91 -1.74 12.44 6.44
C PHE A 91 -2.25 13.01 5.12
N GLU A 92 -2.39 14.34 5.03
CA GLU A 92 -2.84 14.99 3.81
C GLU A 92 -1.76 14.90 2.73
N PHE A 93 -0.48 15.10 3.08
CA PHE A 93 0.62 14.85 2.16
C PHE A 93 0.65 13.40 1.69
N MET A 94 0.54 12.42 2.61
CA MET A 94 0.52 10.99 2.26
C MET A 94 -0.58 10.68 1.24
N LYS A 95 -1.79 11.20 1.48
CA LYS A 95 -2.96 11.04 0.60
C LYS A 95 -2.74 11.70 -0.76
N LEU A 96 -2.31 12.96 -0.77
CA LEU A 96 -2.08 13.74 -1.99
C LEU A 96 -1.00 13.10 -2.87
N LEU A 97 0.07 12.57 -2.28
CA LEU A 97 1.13 11.91 -3.03
C LEU A 97 0.61 10.68 -3.77
N ILE A 98 -0.11 9.80 -3.07
CA ILE A 98 -0.63 8.56 -3.66
C ILE A 98 -1.69 8.90 -4.72
N PHE A 99 -2.59 9.82 -4.42
CA PHE A 99 -3.63 10.25 -5.36
C PHE A 99 -3.04 10.86 -6.64
N SER A 100 -2.05 11.76 -6.49
CA SER A 100 -1.39 12.42 -7.63
C SER A 100 -0.61 11.40 -8.47
N THR A 101 0.08 10.46 -7.83
CA THR A 101 0.80 9.36 -8.51
C THR A 101 -0.16 8.54 -9.37
N GLN A 102 -1.31 8.14 -8.84
CA GLN A 102 -2.32 7.40 -9.59
C GLN A 102 -2.88 8.21 -10.76
N LYS A 103 -3.16 9.50 -10.56
CA LYS A 103 -3.65 10.39 -11.62
C LYS A 103 -2.65 10.53 -12.77
N ILE A 104 -1.36 10.65 -12.47
CA ILE A 104 -0.29 10.70 -13.48
C ILE A 104 -0.23 9.39 -14.26
N VAL A 105 -0.27 8.24 -13.58
CA VAL A 105 -0.25 6.93 -14.24
C VAL A 105 -1.44 6.76 -15.19
N ILE A 106 -2.64 7.10 -14.74
CA ILE A 106 -3.86 7.02 -15.56
C ILE A 106 -3.73 7.92 -16.80
N LYS A 107 -3.29 9.16 -16.63
CA LYS A 107 -3.06 10.10 -17.74
C LYS A 107 -2.12 9.51 -18.79
N ASN A 108 -0.97 8.98 -18.36
CA ASN A 108 0.03 8.42 -19.27
C ASN A 108 -0.51 7.20 -20.05
N VAL A 109 -1.32 6.36 -19.40
CA VAL A 109 -1.96 5.20 -20.07
C VAL A 109 -2.96 5.66 -21.13
N VAL A 110 -3.78 6.67 -20.83
CA VAL A 110 -4.73 7.24 -21.79
C VAL A 110 -4.00 7.82 -23.00
N GLU A 111 -2.99 8.66 -22.78
CA GLU A 111 -2.18 9.26 -23.85
C GLU A 111 -1.51 8.19 -24.74
N TRP A 112 -1.05 7.08 -24.14
CA TRP A 112 -0.49 5.96 -24.89
C TRP A 112 -1.54 5.23 -25.73
N LEU A 113 -2.74 5.00 -25.19
CA LEU A 113 -3.85 4.39 -25.94
C LEU A 113 -4.28 5.26 -27.12
N ASP A 114 -4.39 6.57 -26.93
CA ASP A 114 -4.75 7.51 -28.00
C ASP A 114 -3.75 7.48 -29.15
N LYS A 115 -2.45 7.47 -28.84
CA LYS A 115 -1.38 7.33 -29.83
C LYS A 115 -1.50 6.02 -30.61
N ARG A 116 -1.81 4.91 -29.91
CA ARG A 116 -2.02 3.60 -30.56
C ARG A 116 -3.23 3.61 -31.49
N ILE A 117 -4.35 4.17 -31.05
CA ILE A 117 -5.57 4.27 -31.85
C ILE A 117 -5.32 5.09 -33.12
N GLN A 118 -4.61 6.22 -33.01
CA GLN A 118 -4.26 7.06 -34.16
C GLN A 118 -3.37 6.31 -35.16
N ALA A 119 -2.34 5.62 -34.69
CA ALA A 119 -1.46 4.83 -35.55
C ALA A 119 -2.23 3.72 -36.29
N THR A 120 -3.13 3.01 -35.60
CA THR A 120 -3.97 1.97 -36.23
C THR A 120 -4.92 2.55 -37.28
N LYS A 121 -5.54 3.71 -37.03
CA LYS A 121 -6.40 4.39 -38.00
C LYS A 121 -5.65 4.75 -39.28
N GLN A 122 -4.41 5.23 -39.18
CA GLN A 122 -3.58 5.60 -40.33
C GLN A 122 -3.24 4.40 -41.23
N VAL A 123 -3.04 3.22 -40.65
CA VAL A 123 -2.76 1.99 -41.41
C VAL A 123 -4.01 1.49 -42.14
N ILE A 124 -5.18 1.55 -41.49
CA ILE A 124 -6.46 1.09 -42.09
C ILE A 124 -6.93 2.04 -43.21
N SER A 125 -6.65 3.34 -43.11
CA SER A 125 -7.05 4.33 -44.12
C SER A 125 -6.19 4.31 -45.39
N LYS A 126 -5.26 3.35 -45.52
CA LYS A 126 -4.29 3.25 -46.61
C LYS A 126 -4.56 2.00 -47.44
#